data_AF-A0A7C7ENY4-F1
#
_entry.id   AF-A0A7C7ENY4-F1
#
_cell.length_a   1.000
_cell.length_b   1.000
_cell.length_c   1.000
_cell.angle_alpha   90.00
_cell.angle_beta   90.00
_cell.angle_gamma   90.00
#
_symmetry.space_group_name_H-M   'P 1'
#
loop_
_entity.id
_entity.type
_entity.pdbx_description
1 polymer ?
#
loop_
_entity_poly.entity_id
_entity_poly.type
_entity_poly.pdbx_seq_one_letter_code
_entity_poly.pdbx_strand_id
1 'polypeptide(L)' 'IIKDVPSFGNKLYIHLRKRRYRCSCGKRFYENVSFLPKYHRMTNRLVCYVLDKLCNECSFTSVAREVNLSGSLSIVGVTQ' A
#
# COMPACT_ATOMS: atom_id res chain seq x y z
N ILE A 1 -1.28 7.41 7.68
CA ILE A 1 -1.86 7.72 6.36
C ILE A 1 -1.34 6.68 5.38
N ILE A 2 -2.23 6.01 4.67
CA ILE A 2 -1.95 4.96 3.68
C ILE A 2 -2.42 5.48 2.33
N LYS A 3 -1.62 5.27 1.28
CA LYS A 3 -2.01 5.62 -0.10
C LYS A 3 -2.85 4.50 -0.70
N ASP A 4 -3.88 4.88 -1.44
CA ASP A 4 -4.74 3.94 -2.15
C ASP A 4 -4.88 4.33 -3.64
N VAL A 5 -5.54 3.47 -4.42
CA VAL A 5 -5.76 3.69 -5.86
C VAL A 5 -6.44 5.04 -6.08
N PRO A 6 -5.88 5.92 -6.94
CA PRO A 6 -6.54 7.16 -7.29
C PRO A 6 -7.89 6.86 -7.93
N SER A 7 -8.92 7.57 -7.50
CA SER A 7 -10.29 7.41 -7.99
C SER A 7 -10.79 8.74 -8.52
N PHE A 8 -11.45 8.72 -9.69
CA PHE A 8 -11.99 9.93 -10.34
C PHE A 8 -10.95 11.06 -10.54
N GLY A 9 -9.70 10.71 -10.82
CA GLY A 9 -8.60 11.67 -10.98
C GLY A 9 -8.08 12.29 -9.68
N ASN A 10 -8.65 11.92 -8.52
CA ASN A 10 -8.25 12.43 -7.22
C ASN A 10 -7.35 11.44 -6.46
N LYS A 11 -6.43 11.99 -5.66
CA LYS A 11 -5.54 11.22 -4.79
C LYS A 11 -6.31 10.74 -3.57
N LEU A 12 -6.28 9.43 -3.32
CA LEU A 12 -6.98 8.82 -2.20
C LEU A 12 -6.02 8.45 -1.06
N TYR A 13 -6.40 8.81 0.16
CA TYR A 13 -5.63 8.52 1.37
C TYR A 13 -6.53 7.90 2.45
N ILE A 14 -6.09 6.77 3.01
CA ILE A 14 -6.77 6.08 4.10
C ILE A 14 -6.12 6.47 5.43
N HIS A 15 -6.91 7.03 6.33
CA HIS A 15 -6.51 7.38 7.69
C HIS A 15 -6.76 6.20 8.65
N LEU A 16 -5.91 5.18 8.59
CA LEU A 16 -5.98 4.04 9.48
C LEU A 16 -5.15 4.25 10.76
N ARG A 17 -5.78 4.08 11.92
CA ARG A 17 -5.11 4.01 13.23
C ARG A 17 -4.74 2.56 13.54
N LYS A 18 -3.47 2.18 13.33
CA LYS A 18 -2.99 0.81 13.62
C LYS A 18 -3.11 0.52 15.13
N ARG A 19 -3.86 -0.52 15.50
CA ARG A 19 -3.98 -1.00 16.89
C ARG A 19 -3.02 -2.17 17.15
N ARG A 20 -2.55 -2.28 18.39
CA ARG A 20 -1.80 -3.44 18.89
C ARG A 20 -2.61 -4.10 19.98
N TYR A 21 -2.89 -5.38 19.82
CA TYR A 21 -3.54 -6.19 20.85
C TYR A 21 -2.48 -6.77 21.78
N ARG A 22 -2.84 -6.89 23.06
CA ARG A 22 -2.00 -7.49 24.09
C ARG A 22 -2.68 -8.77 24.56
N CYS A 23 -1.99 -9.90 24.40
CA CYS A 23 -2.43 -11.14 25.02
C CYS A 23 -2.16 -11.09 26.53
N SER A 24 -2.97 -11.79 27.32
CA SER A 24 -2.77 -11.98 28.75
C SER A 24 -1.38 -12.53 29.09
N CYS A 25 -0.79 -13.34 28.19
CA CYS A 25 0.58 -13.85 28.33
C CYS A 25 1.70 -12.82 28.05
N GLY A 26 1.36 -11.55 27.82
CA GLY A 26 2.31 -10.46 27.59
C GLY A 26 2.73 -10.25 26.12
N LYS A 27 2.43 -11.19 25.23
CA LYS A 27 2.70 -11.06 23.79
C LYS A 27 1.88 -9.90 23.17
N ARG A 28 2.49 -9.14 22.27
CA ARG A 28 1.86 -8.03 21.54
C ARG A 28 1.81 -8.34 20.06
N PHE A 29 0.64 -8.18 19.45
CA PHE A 29 0.43 -8.41 18.03
C PHE A 29 -0.25 -7.21 17.37
N TYR A 30 0.05 -7.01 16.10
CA TYR A 30 -0.63 -6.00 15.30
C TYR A 30 -2.03 -6.51 14.94
N GLU A 31 -2.98 -5.58 14.87
CA GLU A 31 -4.27 -5.87 14.25
C GLU A 31 -4.06 -6.37 12.82
N ASN A 32 -4.68 -7.51 12.50
CA ASN A 32 -4.63 -8.05 11.16
C ASN A 32 -5.59 -7.25 10.27
N VAL A 33 -5.04 -6.62 9.24
CA VAL A 33 -5.79 -5.79 8.29
C VAL A 33 -5.61 -6.43 6.92
N SER A 34 -6.66 -7.09 6.43
CA SER A 34 -6.61 -7.93 5.22
C SER A 34 -6.16 -7.18 3.95
N PHE A 35 -6.43 -5.88 3.86
CA PHE A 35 -6.09 -5.05 2.69
C PHE A 35 -4.75 -4.31 2.80
N LEU A 36 -4.09 -4.36 3.98
CA LEU A 36 -2.87 -3.61 4.26
C LEU A 36 -1.76 -4.53 4.78
N PRO A 37 -0.69 -4.75 4.00
CA PRO A 37 0.44 -5.51 4.49
C PRO A 37 1.14 -4.77 5.64
N LYS A 38 1.60 -5.54 6.63
CA LYS A 38 2.03 -5.09 7.97
C LYS A 38 2.94 -3.85 7.97
N TYR A 39 3.91 -3.81 7.05
CA TYR A 39 4.94 -2.76 6.97
C TYR A 39 4.72 -1.73 5.86
N HIS A 40 3.70 -1.92 5.01
CA HIS A 40 3.51 -1.07 3.85
C HIS A 40 2.69 0.17 4.18
N ARG A 41 2.95 1.24 3.42
CA ARG A 41 2.21 2.51 3.44
C ARG A 41 1.20 2.61 2.29
N MET A 42 0.91 1.47 1.64
CA MET A 42 0.06 1.34 0.47
C MET A 42 -0.84 0.11 0.60
N THR A 43 -2.03 0.17 0.02
CA THR A 43 -2.94 -0.97 -0.08
C THR A 43 -2.46 -1.98 -1.12
N ASN A 44 -2.88 -3.24 -0.98
CA ASN A 44 -2.62 -4.28 -2.00
C ASN A 44 -3.20 -3.89 -3.37
N ARG A 45 -4.38 -3.25 -3.37
CA ARG A 45 -5.05 -2.77 -4.58
C ARG A 45 -4.20 -1.76 -5.34
N LEU A 46 -3.56 -0.82 -4.64
CA LEU A 46 -2.65 0.14 -5.27
C LEU A 46 -1.46 -0.55 -5.92
N VAL A 47 -0.93 -1.61 -5.31
CA VAL A 47 0.18 -2.38 -5.88
C VAL A 47 -0.26 -3.12 -7.13
N CYS A 48 -1.42 -3.79 -7.11
CA CYS A 48 -1.98 -4.43 -8.31
C CYS A 48 -2.21 -3.41 -9.45
N TYR A 49 -2.73 -2.21 -9.13
CA TYR A 49 -2.91 -1.14 -10.11
C TYR A 49 -1.58 -0.70 -10.72
N VAL A 50 -0.54 -0.54 -9.91
CA VAL A 50 0.81 -0.19 -10.39
C VAL A 50 1.37 -1.30 -11.28
N LEU A 51 1.23 -2.58 -10.88
CA LEU A 51 1.69 -3.71 -11.69
C LEU A 51 0.98 -3.80 -13.04
N ASP A 52 -0.34 -3.60 -13.07
CA ASP A 52 -1.13 -3.58 -14.29
C ASP A 52 -0.68 -2.45 -15.24
N LYS A 53 -0.44 -1.25 -14.69
CA LYS A 53 0.09 -0.11 -15.47
C LYS A 53 1.50 -0.35 -16.02
N LEU A 54 2.37 -0.99 -15.23
CA LEU A 54 3.72 -1.34 -15.66
C LEU A 54 3.71 -2.43 -16.74
N CYS A 55 2.73 -3.34 -16.69
CA CYS A 55 2.53 -4.35 -17.73
C CYS A 55 2.06 -3.72 -19.05
N ASN A 56 1.23 -2.68 -18.97
CA ASN A 56 0.71 -1.91 -20.12
C ASN A 56 1.66 -0.79 -20.60
N GLU A 57 2.98 -1.03 -20.61
CA GLU A 57 4.02 -0.15 -21.19
C GLU A 57 4.18 1.26 -20.57
N CYS A 58 3.71 1.51 -19.34
CA CYS A 58 4.01 2.76 -18.67
C CYS A 58 5.39 2.71 -18.00
N SER A 59 6.23 3.73 -18.22
CA SER A 59 7.50 3.84 -17.49
C SER A 59 7.26 4.01 -15.99
N PHE A 60 8.11 3.39 -15.17
CA PHE A 60 7.98 3.40 -13.71
C PHE A 60 7.90 4.81 -13.12
N THR A 61 8.61 5.77 -13.71
CA THR A 61 8.58 7.18 -13.31
C THR A 61 7.25 7.87 -13.65
N SER A 62 6.60 7.50 -14.75
CA SER A 62 5.27 8.01 -15.12
C SER A 62 4.21 7.51 -14.14
N VAL A 63 4.19 6.19 -13.89
CA VAL A 63 3.26 5.58 -12.94
C VAL A 63 3.49 6.16 -11.54
N ALA A 64 4.74 6.27 -11.09
CA ALA A 64 5.06 6.85 -9.78
C ALA A 64 4.53 8.29 -9.62
N ARG A 65 4.57 9.13 -10.66
CA ARG A 65 3.97 10.48 -10.62
C ARG A 65 2.46 10.42 -10.49
N GLU A 66 1.79 9.53 -11.23
CA GLU A 66 0.33 9.37 -11.20
C GLU A 66 -0.16 8.96 -9.81
N VAL A 67 0.47 7.94 -9.20
CA VAL A 67 0.12 7.47 -7.86
C VAL A 67 0.83 8.24 -6.73
N ASN A 68 1.53 9.33 -7.07
CA ASN A 68 2.24 10.21 -6.15
C ASN A 68 3.22 9.44 -5.23
N LEU A 69 3.92 8.45 -5.77
CA LEU A 69 4.94 7.66 -5.09
C LEU A 69 6.34 8.22 -5.40
N SER A 70 7.24 8.20 -4.43
CA SER A 70 8.65 8.48 -4.70
C SER A 70 9.25 7.32 -5.50
N GLY A 71 10.19 7.59 -6.41
CA GLY A 71 10.82 6.59 -7.29
C GLY A 71 11.60 5.46 -6.57
N SER A 72 11.59 5.44 -5.25
CA SER A 72 12.18 4.40 -4.38
C SER A 72 11.17 3.32 -3.98
N LEU A 73 10.15 3.04 -4.80
CA LEU A 73 9.11 2.08 -4.46
C LEU A 73 9.58 0.63 -4.59
N SER A 74 9.77 -0.05 -3.46
CA SER A 74 10.01 -1.50 -3.42
C SER A 74 8.68 -2.26 -3.48
N ILE A 75 8.23 -2.65 -4.69
CA ILE A 75 7.06 -3.55 -4.89
C ILE A 75 7.37 -5.03 -4.60
N VAL A 76 8.64 -5.36 -4.35
CA VAL A 76 9.19 -6.73 -4.27
C VAL A 76 8.61 -7.57 -3.11
N GLY A 77 7.93 -6.96 -2.13
CA GLY A 77 7.48 -7.65 -0.91
C GLY A 77 5.99 -8.07 -0.85
N VAL A 78 5.22 -7.95 -1.93
CA VAL A 78 3.73 -8.10 -1.88
C VAL A 78 3.25 -9.53 -2.19
N THR A 79 4.17 -10.47 -2.45
CA THR A 79 3.86 -11.88 -2.73
C THR A 79 4.04 -12.84 -1.55
N GLN A 80 4.00 -12.38 -0.29
CA GLN A 80 4.00 -13.28 0.89
C GLN A 80 2.76 -13.10 1.76
#